data_AF-A0A3C0C3Q3-F1
#
_entry.id   AF-A0A3C0C3Q3-F1
#
_cell.length_a   1.000
_cell.length_b   1.000
_cell.length_c   1.000
_cell.angle_alpha   90.00
_cell.angle_beta   90.00
_cell.angle_gamma   90.00
#
_symmetry.space_group_name_H-M   'P 1'
#
loop_
_entity.id
_entity.type
_entity.pdbx_description
1 polymer ?
#
loop_
_entity_poly.entity_id
_entity_poly.type
_entity_poly.pdbx_seq_one_letter_code
_entity_poly.pdbx_strand_id
1 'polypeptide(L)'
;MSGNSLNRTEKILILAKTYPSPSAKYGETSCIAGITDRAEMRRIYPVPYRRLEGKYQFSKWQWVEVETYPNTQDIRKESRKIYFDRINLHNVINTKNKWKERMSWAGGIPQIDRFKKETGNEPYLDSGISL
;
A
#
# COMPACT_ATOMS: atom_id res chain seq x y z
N MET A 1 -20.00 16.24 23.03
CA MET A 1 -19.71 14.89 22.50
C MET A 1 -18.70 15.03 21.38
N SER A 2 -17.41 14.96 21.71
CA SER A 2 -16.31 15.17 20.76
C SER A 2 -16.04 13.86 20.04
N GLY A 3 -16.65 13.68 18.87
CA GLY A 3 -16.41 12.50 18.02
C GLY A 3 -14.96 12.45 17.59
N ASN A 4 -14.26 11.40 17.99
CA ASN A 4 -12.85 11.19 17.68
C ASN A 4 -12.67 11.01 16.16
N SER A 5 -12.25 12.05 15.45
CA SER A 5 -11.99 11.97 14.01
C SER A 5 -10.70 11.20 13.79
N LEU A 6 -10.79 9.87 13.67
CA LEU A 6 -9.67 8.97 13.36
C LEU A 6 -9.27 9.02 11.88
N ASN A 7 -9.70 10.05 11.16
CA ASN A 7 -9.30 10.27 9.78
C ASN A 7 -7.85 10.78 9.77
N ARG A 8 -7.04 10.27 8.83
CA ARG A 8 -5.66 10.67 8.68
C ARG A 8 -5.30 10.77 7.21
N THR A 9 -4.71 11.90 6.80
CA THR A 9 -4.07 12.01 5.49
C THR A 9 -2.73 11.29 5.53
N GLU A 10 -2.50 10.38 4.59
CA GLU A 10 -1.30 9.56 4.54
C GLU A 10 -0.71 9.52 3.14
N LYS A 11 0.63 9.62 3.07
CA LYS A 11 1.39 9.33 1.85
C LYS A 11 1.70 7.86 1.82
N ILE A 12 1.20 7.17 0.80
CA ILE A 12 1.26 5.72 0.65
C ILE A 12 1.88 5.39 -0.71
N LEU A 13 2.93 4.60 -0.71
CA LEU A 13 3.45 3.97 -1.91
C LEU A 13 2.66 2.69 -2.19
N ILE A 14 2.03 2.62 -3.36
CA ILE A 14 1.23 1.46 -3.76
C ILE A 14 2.16 0.32 -4.18
N LEU A 15 2.19 -0.77 -3.40
CA LEU A 15 3.08 -1.90 -3.62
C LEU A 15 2.42 -2.99 -4.48
N ALA A 16 1.15 -3.30 -4.21
CA ALA A 16 0.42 -4.33 -4.93
C ALA A 16 -1.08 -4.05 -4.97
N LYS A 17 -1.74 -4.59 -6.00
CA LYS A 17 -3.19 -4.58 -6.18
C LYS A 17 -3.62 -6.00 -6.49
N THR A 18 -4.61 -6.52 -5.78
CA THR A 18 -5.17 -7.84 -6.12
C THR A 18 -6.16 -7.71 -7.27
N TYR A 19 -6.35 -8.80 -8.01
CA TYR A 19 -7.46 -8.92 -8.94
C TYR A 19 -8.78 -8.63 -8.21
N PRO A 20 -9.71 -7.86 -8.80
CA PRO A 20 -10.96 -7.55 -8.15
C PRO A 20 -11.77 -8.82 -7.89
N SER A 21 -12.26 -8.98 -6.66
CA SER A 21 -13.23 -10.03 -6.33
C SER A 21 -14.65 -9.47 -6.48
N PRO A 22 -15.59 -10.22 -7.08
CA PRO A 22 -16.99 -9.82 -7.12
C PRO A 22 -17.55 -9.72 -5.69
N SER A 23 -17.94 -8.52 -5.27
CA SER A 23 -18.62 -8.24 -4.01
C SER A 23 -20.10 -7.96 -4.24
N ALA A 24 -20.97 -8.70 -3.56
CA ALA A 24 -22.42 -8.44 -3.58
C ALA A 24 -22.80 -7.04 -3.07
N LYS A 25 -21.96 -6.43 -2.22
CA LYS A 25 -22.22 -5.13 -1.58
C LYS A 25 -21.62 -3.94 -2.35
N TYR A 26 -20.52 -4.15 -3.07
CA TYR A 26 -19.74 -3.07 -3.68
C TYR A 26 -19.34 -3.35 -5.14
N GLY A 27 -19.92 -4.35 -5.80
CA GLY A 27 -19.47 -4.79 -7.13
C GLY A 27 -18.04 -5.34 -7.11
N GLU A 28 -17.27 -5.19 -8.18
CA GLU A 28 -15.85 -5.59 -8.22
C GLU A 28 -14.98 -4.73 -7.28
N THR A 29 -14.31 -5.36 -6.30
CA THR A 29 -13.42 -4.65 -5.35
C THR A 29 -12.06 -5.32 -5.20
N SER A 30 -11.01 -4.52 -5.05
CA SER A 30 -9.62 -4.97 -4.89
C SER A 30 -9.10 -4.68 -3.48
N CYS A 31 -8.16 -5.52 -3.03
CA CYS A 31 -7.28 -5.23 -1.91
C CYS A 31 -6.01 -4.56 -2.43
N ILE A 32 -5.61 -3.48 -1.79
CA ILE A 32 -4.40 -2.73 -2.14
C ILE A 32 -3.44 -2.81 -0.96
N ALA A 33 -2.21 -3.25 -1.22
CA ALA A 33 -1.13 -3.19 -0.26
C ALA A 33 -0.28 -1.96 -0.56
N GLY A 34 0.00 -1.18 0.48
CA GLY A 34 0.88 -0.03 0.40
C GLY A 34 1.75 0.11 1.65
N ILE A 35 2.72 1.01 1.56
CA ILE A 35 3.59 1.37 2.67
C ILE A 35 3.62 2.89 2.81
N THR A 36 3.56 3.40 4.03
CA THR A 36 3.64 4.83 4.27
C THR A 36 5.07 5.36 4.11
N ASP A 37 5.21 6.67 4.01
CA ASP A 37 6.51 7.38 4.13
C ASP A 37 7.23 7.12 5.46
N ARG A 38 6.53 6.60 6.48
CA ARG A 38 7.06 6.17 7.78
C ARG A 38 7.30 4.65 7.86
N ALA A 39 7.30 3.97 6.73
CA ALA A 39 7.47 2.52 6.62
C ALA A 39 6.40 1.67 7.35
N GLU A 40 5.20 2.20 7.51
CA GLU A 40 4.06 1.45 8.06
C GLU A 40 3.29 0.75 6.93
N MET A 41 3.01 -0.54 7.08
CA MET A 41 2.17 -1.26 6.12
C MET A 41 0.73 -0.77 6.17
N ARG A 42 0.07 -0.75 5.01
CA ARG A 42 -1.35 -0.44 4.85
C ARG A 42 -2.03 -1.46 3.96
N ARG A 43 -3.12 -2.01 4.49
CA ARG A 43 -4.09 -2.82 3.76
C ARG A 43 -5.31 -1.95 3.50
N ILE A 44 -5.46 -1.49 2.26
CA ILE A 44 -6.61 -0.68 1.87
C ILE A 44 -7.65 -1.59 1.23
N TYR A 45 -8.80 -1.73 1.89
CA TYR A 45 -9.88 -2.59 1.43
C TYR A 45 -11.24 -2.16 2.03
N PRO A 46 -12.33 -2.22 1.25
CA PRO A 46 -12.38 -2.53 -0.18
C PRO A 46 -12.12 -1.28 -1.05
N VAL A 47 -11.45 -1.45 -2.19
CA VAL A 47 -11.29 -0.39 -3.20
C VAL A 47 -12.03 -0.78 -4.48
N PRO A 48 -13.06 -0.05 -4.92
CA PRO A 48 -13.75 -0.28 -6.18
C PRO A 48 -12.93 0.28 -7.36
N TYR A 49 -11.71 -0.23 -7.54
CA TYR A 49 -10.66 0.41 -8.35
C TYR A 49 -11.11 0.74 -9.78
N ARG A 50 -11.84 -0.16 -10.45
CA ARG A 50 -12.37 0.07 -11.81
C ARG A 50 -13.38 1.20 -11.92
N ARG A 51 -14.05 1.54 -10.82
CA ARG A 51 -15.08 2.58 -10.74
C ARG A 51 -14.53 3.91 -10.23
N LEU A 52 -13.26 3.97 -9.86
CA LEU A 52 -12.60 5.25 -9.55
C LEU A 52 -12.55 6.09 -10.83
N GLU A 53 -12.82 7.39 -10.72
CA GLU A 53 -12.57 8.34 -11.81
C GLU A 53 -11.09 8.31 -12.20
N GLY A 54 -10.77 8.54 -13.47
CA GLY A 54 -9.41 8.40 -13.99
C GLY A 54 -8.35 9.19 -13.21
N LYS A 55 -8.67 10.39 -12.73
CA LYS A 55 -7.77 11.23 -11.89
C LYS A 55 -7.44 10.62 -10.52
N TYR A 56 -8.22 9.65 -10.07
CA TYR A 56 -8.04 8.94 -8.80
C TYR A 56 -7.47 7.52 -9.00
N GLN A 57 -7.28 7.07 -10.24
CA GLN A 57 -6.71 5.76 -10.56
C GLN A 57 -5.18 5.78 -10.46
N PHE A 58 -4.64 5.04 -9.50
CA PHE A 58 -3.20 4.96 -9.23
C PHE A 58 -2.54 3.66 -9.72
N SER A 59 -1.30 3.78 -10.16
CA SER A 59 -0.48 2.67 -10.63
C SER A 59 0.26 1.94 -9.51
N LYS A 60 0.75 0.72 -9.81
CA LYS A 60 1.74 0.06 -8.93
C LYS A 60 3.01 0.92 -8.91
N TRP A 61 3.66 1.01 -7.75
CA TRP A 61 4.84 1.85 -7.49
C TRP A 61 4.59 3.36 -7.57
N GLN A 62 3.34 3.79 -7.41
CA GLN A 62 3.00 5.21 -7.36
C GLN A 62 2.82 5.68 -5.93
N TRP A 63 3.36 6.85 -5.61
CA TRP A 63 3.01 7.56 -4.39
C TRP A 63 1.63 8.19 -4.53
N VAL A 64 0.79 7.99 -3.53
CA VAL A 64 -0.50 8.66 -3.41
C VAL A 64 -0.61 9.32 -2.05
N GLU A 65 -1.24 10.48 -1.99
CA GLU A 65 -1.67 11.08 -0.74
C GLU A 65 -3.19 10.94 -0.65
N VAL A 66 -3.66 10.31 0.42
CA VAL A 66 -5.07 9.94 0.56
C VAL A 66 -5.53 10.04 2.01
N GLU A 67 -6.77 10.47 2.19
CA GLU A 67 -7.43 10.44 3.50
C GLU A 67 -7.90 9.01 3.82
N THR A 68 -7.40 8.47 4.94
CA THR A 68 -7.70 7.13 5.42
C THR A 68 -8.49 7.16 6.72
N TYR A 69 -9.22 6.08 7.00
CA TYR A 69 -9.88 5.86 8.28
C TYR A 69 -9.86 4.37 8.67
N PRO A 70 -9.94 4.03 9.97
CA PRO A 70 -9.92 2.64 10.41
C PRO A 70 -11.08 1.82 9.85
N ASN A 71 -10.81 0.55 9.54
CA ASN A 71 -11.88 -0.38 9.20
C ASN A 71 -12.45 -1.02 10.48
N THR A 72 -13.67 -0.66 10.86
CA THR A 72 -14.33 -1.19 12.07
C THR A 72 -14.62 -2.69 12.00
N GLN A 73 -14.60 -3.29 10.81
CA GLN A 73 -14.87 -4.72 10.59
C GLN A 73 -13.59 -5.56 10.44
N ASP A 74 -12.42 -4.92 10.32
CA ASP A 74 -11.14 -5.58 10.17
C ASP A 74 -10.16 -4.98 11.19
N ILE A 75 -10.03 -5.65 12.33
CA ILE A 75 -9.29 -5.19 13.51
C ILE A 75 -7.77 -5.11 13.32
N ARG A 76 -7.26 -5.53 12.16
CA ARG A 76 -5.82 -5.46 11.86
C ARG A 76 -5.35 -4.01 11.88
N LYS A 77 -4.20 -3.77 12.52
CA LYS A 77 -3.67 -2.42 12.75
C LYS A 77 -3.36 -1.68 11.45
N GLU A 78 -3.02 -2.40 10.38
CA GLU A 78 -2.76 -1.88 9.05
C GLU A 78 -4.02 -1.69 8.19
N SER A 79 -5.18 -2.20 8.62
CA SER A 79 -6.42 -2.16 7.82
C SER A 79 -7.04 -0.78 7.81
N ARG A 80 -7.20 -0.22 6.62
CA ARG A 80 -7.76 1.11 6.39
C ARG A 80 -8.77 1.09 5.25
N LYS A 81 -9.74 1.99 5.34
CA LYS A 81 -10.54 2.44 4.20
C LYS A 81 -10.07 3.83 3.79
N ILE A 82 -10.46 4.24 2.59
CA ILE A 82 -10.09 5.54 2.02
C ILE A 82 -11.32 6.26 1.48
N TYR A 83 -11.20 7.58 1.37
CA TYR A 83 -12.14 8.41 0.60
C TYR A 83 -11.69 8.43 -0.87
N PHE A 84 -12.54 7.92 -1.76
CA PHE A 84 -12.18 7.66 -3.16
C PHE A 84 -12.05 8.92 -4.03
N ASP A 85 -12.65 10.02 -3.59
CA ASP A 85 -12.66 11.34 -4.21
C ASP A 85 -11.56 12.27 -3.69
N ARG A 86 -10.77 11.81 -2.71
CA ARG A 86 -9.70 12.56 -2.03
C ARG A 86 -8.35 11.87 -2.17
N ILE A 87 -7.97 11.60 -3.42
CA ILE A 87 -6.71 10.97 -3.77
C ILE A 87 -5.89 11.95 -4.62
N ASN A 88 -4.72 12.32 -4.12
CA ASN A 88 -3.72 13.07 -4.87
C ASN A 88 -2.66 12.11 -5.40
N LEU A 89 -2.50 12.06 -6.72
CA LEU A 89 -1.51 11.23 -7.38
C LEU A 89 -0.17 11.95 -7.45
N HIS A 90 0.90 11.28 -7.02
CA HIS A 90 2.26 11.79 -7.11
C HIS A 90 3.11 10.96 -8.09
N ASN A 91 4.43 11.02 -7.92
CA ASN A 91 5.38 10.36 -8.79
C ASN A 91 5.26 8.84 -8.77
N VAL A 92 5.49 8.24 -9.93
CA VAL A 92 5.67 6.79 -10.10
C VAL A 92 7.15 6.48 -10.01
N ILE A 93 7.52 5.52 -9.15
CA ILE A 93 8.88 4.99 -9.09
C ILE A 93 9.11 4.13 -10.34
N ASN A 94 9.90 4.68 -11.26
CA ASN A 94 10.14 4.06 -12.56
C ASN A 94 10.94 2.74 -12.44
N THR A 95 10.96 1.97 -13.52
CA THR A 95 11.64 0.68 -13.60
C THR A 95 13.11 0.80 -14.02
N LYS A 96 13.67 2.00 -14.26
CA LYS A 96 15.01 2.12 -14.87
C LYS A 96 16.16 1.79 -13.88
N ASN A 97 15.97 1.95 -12.56
CA ASN A 97 16.92 1.52 -11.51
C ASN A 97 16.44 0.30 -10.67
N LYS A 98 15.47 -0.44 -11.24
CA LYS A 98 14.89 -1.77 -10.94
C LYS A 98 14.69 -2.27 -9.49
N TRP A 99 15.67 -2.31 -8.60
CA TRP A 99 15.57 -3.11 -7.36
C TRP A 99 16.07 -2.39 -6.10
N LYS A 100 17.12 -1.58 -6.21
CA LYS A 100 17.76 -0.92 -5.05
C LYS A 100 16.82 0.07 -4.35
N GLU A 101 16.11 0.90 -5.11
CA GLU A 101 15.11 1.85 -4.56
C GLU A 101 13.84 1.15 -4.07
N ARG A 102 13.46 0.01 -4.66
CA ARG A 102 12.29 -0.76 -4.18
C ARG A 102 12.64 -1.51 -2.88
N MET A 103 13.86 -2.02 -2.80
CA MET A 103 14.42 -2.67 -1.62
C MET A 103 14.73 -1.71 -0.49
N SER A 104 15.00 -0.42 -0.73
CA SER A 104 15.14 0.53 0.39
C SER A 104 13.82 0.70 1.15
N TRP A 105 12.68 0.66 0.46
CA TRP A 105 11.37 0.70 1.12
C TRP A 105 11.01 -0.63 1.79
N ALA A 106 11.34 -1.77 1.20
CA ALA A 106 11.23 -3.07 1.89
C ALA A 106 12.16 -3.13 3.10
N GLY A 107 13.39 -2.66 2.95
CA GLY A 107 14.43 -2.64 3.96
C GLY A 107 14.13 -1.71 5.14
N GLY A 108 13.31 -0.66 4.94
CA GLY A 108 12.84 0.21 6.02
C GLY A 108 11.62 -0.31 6.79
N ILE A 109 11.03 -1.44 6.38
CA ILE A 109 9.93 -2.07 7.13
C ILE A 109 10.51 -2.56 8.47
N PRO A 110 10.03 -2.08 9.63
CA PRO A 110 10.55 -2.50 10.94
C PRO A 110 10.51 -4.02 11.14
N GLN A 111 9.55 -4.70 10.50
CA GLN A 111 9.42 -6.15 10.50
C GLN A 111 10.52 -6.86 9.69
N ILE A 112 11.01 -6.25 8.60
CA ILE A 112 12.13 -6.78 7.81
C ILE A 112 13.46 -6.53 8.53
N ASP A 113 13.64 -5.36 9.15
CA ASP A 113 14.83 -5.10 9.97
C ASP A 113 14.88 -6.00 11.22
N ARG A 114 13.73 -6.31 11.81
CA ARG A 114 13.62 -7.33 12.86
C ARG A 114 14.02 -8.71 12.33
N PHE A 115 13.56 -9.10 11.14
CA PHE A 115 13.95 -10.36 10.50
C PHE A 115 15.45 -10.44 10.24
N LYS A 116 16.08 -9.34 9.76
CA LYS A 116 17.54 -9.25 9.58
C LYS A 116 18.29 -9.43 10.90
N LYS A 117 17.81 -8.80 11.98
CA LYS A 117 18.41 -8.92 13.31
C LYS A 117 18.24 -10.30 13.94
N GLU A 118 17.12 -10.97 13.68
CA GLU A 118 16.80 -12.28 14.27
C GLU A 118 17.47 -13.45 13.54
N THR A 119 17.77 -13.31 12.24
CA THR A 119 18.28 -14.44 11.42
C THR A 119 19.75 -14.34 11.05
N GLY A 120 20.41 -13.19 11.22
CA GLY A 120 21.85 -13.01 10.94
C GLY A 120 22.26 -13.22 9.48
N ASN A 121 21.32 -13.47 8.57
CA ASN A 121 21.58 -13.72 7.16
C ASN A 121 21.23 -12.48 6.33
N GLU A 122 22.17 -12.02 5.49
CA GLU A 122 21.79 -11.23 4.33
C GLU A 122 20.86 -12.08 3.45
N PRO A 123 19.74 -11.52 2.93
CA PRO A 123 18.88 -12.27 2.03
C PRO A 123 19.70 -12.68 0.81
N TYR A 124 19.71 -13.99 0.54
CA TYR A 124 20.41 -14.67 -0.55
C TYR A 124 20.35 -13.83 -1.85
N LEU A 125 21.44 -13.13 -2.16
CA LEU A 125 21.63 -12.40 -3.40
C LEU A 125 21.99 -13.42 -4.47
N ASP A 126 21.00 -14.14 -4.99
CA ASP A 126 21.25 -15.04 -6.11
C ASP A 126 21.55 -14.22 -7.37
N SER A 127 22.82 -14.25 -7.73
CA SER A 127 23.37 -13.86 -9.01
C SER A 127 22.76 -14.71 -10.12
N GLY A 128 21.68 -14.20 -10.72
CA GLY A 128 21.26 -14.59 -12.04
C GLY A 128 20.35 -15.81 -12.11
N ILE A 129 19.06 -15.54 -12.29
CA ILE A 129 18.20 -16.42 -13.09
C ILE A 129 17.45 -15.55 -14.08
N SER A 130 17.88 -15.66 -15.34
CA SER A 130 17.06 -15.41 -16.51
C SER A 130 15.95 -16.46 -16.55
N LEU A 131 14.69 -16.03 -16.58
CA LEU A 131 13.57 -16.61 -17.33
C LEU A 131 12.42 -15.59 -17.36
#